data_AF-A0AAU9AKT2-F1
#
_entry.id   AF-A0AAU9AKT2-F1
#
_cell.length_a   1.000
_cell.length_b   1.000
_cell.length_c   1.000
_cell.angle_alpha   90.00
_cell.angle_beta   90.00
_cell.angle_gamma   90.00
#
_symmetry.space_group_name_H-M   'P 1'
#
loop_
_entity.id
_entity.type
_entity.pdbx_description
1 polymer ?
#
loop_
_entity_poly.entity_id
_entity_poly.type
_entity_poly.pdbx_seq_one_letter_code
_entity_poly.pdbx_strand_id
1 'polypeptide(L)'
;MNRRTSRHALIRCALTAVLAAAVPAATAATLDCANYTSAVTPAPFNTWTAVDAYCPSDRTATGGGYYFHEGSLGVPGIWVMHIPLSNGWRTWVDNQNSTPRNVQTYVRCCKVI
;
A
#
# COMPACT_ATOMS: atom_id res chain seq x y z
N MET A 1 13.00 -65.04 -48.80
CA MET A 1 11.79 -64.77 -47.98
C MET A 1 12.31 -64.40 -46.59
N ASN A 2 12.04 -63.27 -45.94
CA ASN A 2 10.89 -62.39 -45.95
C ASN A 2 11.30 -61.02 -45.36
N ARG A 3 10.64 -59.95 -45.80
CA ARG A 3 10.85 -58.54 -45.41
C ARG A 3 10.72 -58.31 -43.89
N ARG A 4 11.46 -57.32 -43.36
CA ARG A 4 10.88 -56.21 -42.55
C ARG A 4 11.89 -55.07 -42.34
N THR A 5 11.65 -54.01 -43.11
CA THR A 5 12.08 -52.63 -42.88
C THR A 5 11.54 -52.10 -41.55
N SER A 6 12.38 -51.46 -40.74
CA SER A 6 11.91 -50.50 -39.75
C SER A 6 12.92 -49.36 -39.61
N ARG A 7 12.71 -48.30 -40.40
CA ARG A 7 13.39 -47.02 -40.25
C ARG A 7 12.65 -46.24 -39.16
N HIS A 8 13.18 -46.22 -37.94
CA HIS A 8 12.73 -45.27 -36.94
C HIS A 8 13.55 -43.99 -37.11
N ALA A 9 12.88 -42.99 -37.67
CA ALA A 9 13.42 -41.66 -37.91
C ALA A 9 13.82 -41.01 -36.58
N LEU A 10 15.07 -40.54 -36.53
CA LEU A 10 15.56 -39.64 -35.49
C LEU A 10 14.68 -38.38 -35.50
N ILE A 11 13.83 -38.26 -34.47
CA ILE A 11 13.10 -37.03 -34.17
C ILE A 11 14.16 -36.00 -33.79
N ARG A 12 14.51 -35.13 -34.75
CA ARG A 12 15.26 -33.91 -34.49
C ARG A 12 14.38 -33.03 -33.61
N CYS A 13 14.62 -33.04 -32.30
CA CYS A 13 14.14 -31.99 -31.41
C CYS A 13 14.72 -30.67 -31.92
N ALA A 14 13.92 -29.90 -32.65
CA ALA A 14 14.23 -28.53 -32.96
C ALA A 14 14.23 -27.74 -31.64
N LEU A 15 15.42 -27.34 -31.18
CA LEU A 15 15.54 -26.32 -30.15
C LEU A 15 14.99 -25.02 -30.74
N THR A 16 13.75 -24.68 -30.40
CA THR A 16 13.26 -23.31 -30.51
C THR A 16 13.99 -22.47 -29.47
N ALA A 17 14.97 -21.69 -29.93
CA ALA A 17 15.57 -20.62 -29.15
C ALA A 17 14.48 -19.59 -28.85
N VAL A 18 13.99 -19.56 -27.61
CA VAL A 18 13.17 -18.47 -27.11
C VAL A 18 14.09 -17.26 -27.01
N LEU A 19 13.96 -16.31 -27.95
CA LEU A 19 14.50 -14.97 -27.73
C LEU A 19 13.74 -14.38 -26.54
N ALA A 20 14.35 -14.45 -25.35
CA ALA A 20 13.96 -13.59 -24.25
C ALA A 20 14.24 -12.17 -24.72
N ALA A 21 13.19 -11.46 -25.14
CA ALA A 21 13.25 -10.02 -25.33
C ALA A 21 13.74 -9.45 -23.99
N ALA A 22 14.95 -8.91 -23.97
CA ALA A 22 15.46 -8.15 -22.85
C ALA A 22 14.54 -6.94 -22.71
N VAL A 23 13.54 -7.06 -21.83
CA VAL A 23 12.76 -5.92 -21.40
C VAL A 23 13.78 -4.96 -20.78
N PRO A 24 13.86 -3.69 -21.23
CA PRO A 24 14.72 -2.74 -20.56
C PRO A 24 14.26 -2.71 -19.10
N ALA A 25 15.12 -3.13 -18.19
CA ALA A 25 14.89 -2.94 -16.77
C ALA A 25 14.78 -1.43 -16.58
N ALA A 26 13.55 -0.92 -16.44
CA ALA A 26 13.35 0.46 -16.07
C ALA A 26 14.18 0.69 -14.82
N THR A 27 15.13 1.62 -14.89
CA THR A 27 15.91 2.03 -13.72
C THR A 27 14.91 2.63 -12.74
N ALA A 28 14.44 1.82 -11.79
CA ALA A 28 13.54 2.28 -10.74
C ALA A 28 14.29 3.39 -10.00
N ALA A 29 13.79 4.62 -10.13
CA ALA A 29 14.37 5.74 -9.42
C ALA A 29 14.28 5.45 -7.91
N THR A 30 15.36 5.72 -7.18
CA THR A 30 15.41 5.39 -5.76
C THR A 30 14.36 6.21 -5.03
N LEU A 31 13.57 5.56 -4.18
CA LEU A 31 12.45 6.20 -3.48
C LEU A 31 12.78 6.34 -2.00
N ASP A 32 12.90 7.57 -1.51
CA ASP A 32 12.96 7.87 -0.08
C ASP A 32 11.55 8.14 0.43
N CYS A 33 11.09 7.30 1.38
CA CYS A 33 9.76 7.40 1.95
C CYS A 33 9.78 7.43 3.48
N ALA A 34 9.00 8.36 4.06
CA ALA A 34 8.80 8.48 5.49
C ALA A 34 7.30 8.63 5.84
N ASN A 35 6.93 8.29 7.08
CA ASN A 35 5.59 8.55 7.60
C ASN A 35 5.59 9.90 8.32
N TYR A 36 4.57 10.72 8.06
CA TYR A 36 4.30 11.95 8.77
C TYR A 36 2.95 11.83 9.45
N THR A 37 2.88 12.23 10.72
CA THR A 37 1.70 12.05 11.56
C THR A 37 1.10 13.39 11.95
N SER A 38 -0.21 13.39 12.17
CA SER A 38 -0.92 14.48 12.81
C SER A 38 -0.60 14.56 14.31
N ALA A 39 -1.06 15.63 14.97
CA ALA A 39 -1.21 15.61 16.42
C ALA A 39 -2.19 14.51 16.85
N VAL A 40 -1.99 13.96 18.06
CA VAL A 40 -2.99 13.10 18.70
C VAL A 40 -4.25 13.93 18.93
N THR A 41 -5.36 13.49 18.36
CA THR A 41 -6.63 14.19 18.40
C THR A 41 -7.67 13.34 19.14
N PRO A 42 -8.31 13.86 20.19
CA PRO A 42 -9.39 13.16 20.87
C PRO A 42 -10.67 13.20 20.01
N ALA A 43 -11.21 12.03 19.67
CA ALA A 43 -12.54 11.88 19.07
C ALA A 43 -13.59 11.79 20.19
N PRO A 44 -14.45 12.82 20.37
CA PRO A 44 -15.49 12.81 21.38
C PRO A 44 -16.62 11.84 21.03
N PHE A 45 -17.49 11.57 22.00
CA PHE A 45 -18.64 10.69 21.82
C PHE A 45 -19.58 11.22 20.73
N ASN A 46 -19.97 10.33 19.81
CA ASN A 46 -21.01 10.50 18.80
C ASN A 46 -20.84 11.79 17.97
N THR A 47 -19.59 12.12 17.63
CA THR A 47 -19.24 13.31 16.86
C THR A 47 -18.18 12.94 15.83
N TRP A 48 -18.51 13.12 14.55
CA TRP A 48 -17.56 12.95 13.46
C TRP A 48 -16.39 13.92 13.61
N THR A 49 -15.19 13.37 13.79
CA THR A 49 -13.95 14.11 13.97
C THR A 49 -13.02 13.86 12.79
N ALA A 50 -12.64 14.91 12.08
CA ALA A 50 -11.63 14.84 11.03
C ALA A 50 -10.24 15.06 11.61
N VAL A 51 -9.31 14.19 11.25
CA VAL A 51 -7.89 14.26 11.62
C VAL A 51 -7.06 14.18 10.35
N ASP A 52 -6.26 15.20 10.10
CA ASP A 52 -5.50 15.33 8.85
C ASP A 52 -3.99 15.24 9.10
N ALA A 53 -3.29 14.60 8.17
CA ALA A 53 -1.83 14.63 8.09
C ALA A 53 -1.40 14.99 6.67
N TYR A 54 -0.32 15.77 6.54
CA TYR A 54 0.17 16.27 5.25
C TYR A 54 1.65 15.95 5.08
N CYS A 55 2.05 15.75 3.82
CA CYS A 55 3.45 15.66 3.47
C CYS A 55 4.12 17.03 3.49
N PRO A 56 5.42 17.10 3.81
CA PRO A 56 6.20 18.30 3.56
C PRO A 56 6.24 18.60 2.05
N SER A 57 6.54 19.84 1.69
CA SER A 57 6.48 20.31 0.30
C SER A 57 7.45 19.60 -0.67
N ASP A 58 8.51 18.95 -0.17
CA ASP A 58 9.50 18.23 -0.96
C ASP A 58 9.13 16.75 -1.22
N ARG A 59 7.95 16.31 -0.77
CA ARG A 59 7.47 14.93 -0.90
C ARG A 59 6.02 14.87 -1.34
N THR A 60 5.67 13.75 -1.96
CA THR A 60 4.31 13.46 -2.43
C THR A 60 3.66 12.38 -1.57
N ALA A 61 2.39 12.57 -1.23
CA ALA A 61 1.58 11.56 -0.56
C ALA A 61 1.38 10.33 -1.48
N THR A 62 1.79 9.15 -0.99
CA THR A 62 1.65 7.87 -1.71
C THR A 62 0.71 6.90 -0.99
N GLY A 63 0.28 7.24 0.21
CA GLY A 63 -0.66 6.47 1.00
C GLY A 63 -0.88 7.11 2.37
N GLY A 64 -1.72 6.50 3.19
CA GLY A 64 -1.93 6.96 4.55
C GLY A 64 -2.93 6.07 5.27
N GLY A 65 -3.29 6.48 6.48
CA GLY A 65 -4.18 5.74 7.34
C GLY A 65 -4.25 6.39 8.72
N TYR A 66 -4.54 5.58 9.72
CA TYR A 66 -4.72 6.04 11.10
C TYR A 66 -4.04 5.13 12.10
N TYR A 67 -3.80 5.70 13.28
CA TYR A 67 -3.42 5.01 14.50
C TYR A 67 -4.48 5.29 15.56
N PHE A 68 -4.96 4.23 16.20
CA PHE A 68 -5.66 4.34 17.48
C PHE A 68 -4.65 4.13 18.59
N HIS A 69 -4.60 5.07 19.53
CA HIS A 69 -3.77 4.97 20.73
C HIS A 69 -4.52 4.18 21.81
N GLU A 70 -4.91 2.95 21.45
CA GLU A 70 -5.67 2.03 22.29
C GLU A 70 -4.87 0.73 22.49
N GLY A 71 -5.27 -0.09 23.46
CA GLY A 71 -4.61 -1.38 23.73
C GLY A 71 -4.72 -2.37 22.56
N SER A 72 -3.96 -3.47 22.62
CA SER A 72 -3.84 -4.48 21.56
C SER A 72 -5.14 -5.19 21.16
N LEU A 73 -6.18 -5.09 21.98
CA LEU A 73 -7.51 -5.66 21.71
C LEU A 73 -8.43 -4.70 20.94
N GLY A 74 -7.97 -3.47 20.67
CA GLY A 74 -8.81 -2.41 20.12
C GLY A 74 -9.94 -1.99 21.06
N VAL A 75 -10.86 -1.18 20.54
CA VAL A 75 -12.07 -0.75 21.26
C VAL A 75 -13.27 -0.91 20.33
N PRO A 76 -14.36 -1.56 20.78
CA PRO A 76 -15.58 -1.67 19.99
C PRO A 76 -16.27 -0.30 19.83
N GLY A 77 -17.18 -0.20 18.87
CA GLY A 77 -18.00 1.00 18.69
C GLY A 77 -17.21 2.20 18.16
N ILE A 78 -16.29 1.97 17.24
CA ILE A 78 -15.58 3.04 16.53
C ILE A 78 -15.81 2.85 15.04
N TRP A 79 -16.31 3.89 14.37
CA TRP A 79 -16.47 3.94 12.92
C TRP A 79 -15.37 4.79 12.34
N VAL A 80 -14.70 4.27 11.30
CA VAL A 80 -13.52 4.91 10.73
C VAL A 80 -13.56 4.84 9.23
N MET A 81 -13.30 5.97 8.60
CA MET A 81 -13.01 6.04 7.17
C MET A 81 -11.77 6.90 6.97
N HIS A 82 -11.00 6.61 5.93
CA HIS A 82 -9.82 7.38 5.61
C HIS A 82 -9.71 7.54 4.10
N ILE A 83 -9.35 8.75 3.67
CA ILE A 83 -9.33 9.14 2.27
C ILE A 83 -8.08 9.96 1.96
N PRO A 84 -7.55 9.86 0.73
CA PRO A 84 -6.52 10.77 0.26
C PRO A 84 -7.03 12.21 0.21
N LEU A 85 -6.15 13.15 0.51
CA LEU A 85 -6.28 14.58 0.21
C LEU A 85 -5.26 14.96 -0.89
N SER A 86 -5.17 16.24 -1.25
CA SER A 86 -4.24 16.74 -2.30
C SER A 86 -2.78 16.25 -2.11
N ASN A 87 -2.16 16.56 -0.95
CA ASN A 87 -0.84 16.07 -0.57
C ASN A 87 -0.85 15.58 0.88
N GLY A 88 -1.90 14.83 1.22
CA GLY A 88 -2.17 14.44 2.59
C GLY A 88 -3.15 13.29 2.68
N TRP A 89 -3.55 12.99 3.90
CA TRP A 89 -4.52 11.97 4.22
C TRP A 89 -5.46 12.49 5.29
N ARG A 90 -6.73 12.12 5.20
CA ARG A 90 -7.75 12.41 6.22
C ARG A 90 -8.25 11.12 6.80
N THR A 91 -8.42 11.10 8.12
CA THR A 91 -9.22 10.09 8.82
C THR A 91 -10.42 10.78 9.43
N TRP A 92 -11.60 10.22 9.18
CA TRP A 92 -12.81 10.55 9.92
C TRP A 92 -13.07 9.44 10.93
N VAL A 93 -13.28 9.85 12.18
CA VAL A 93 -13.62 8.93 13.26
C VAL A 93 -14.92 9.36 13.90
N ASP A 94 -15.80 8.39 14.12
CA ASP A 94 -16.95 8.51 14.99
C ASP A 94 -16.83 7.48 16.13
N ASN A 95 -16.77 7.99 17.35
CA ASN A 95 -16.57 7.21 18.56
C ASN A 95 -17.91 7.03 19.29
N GLN A 96 -18.39 5.80 19.40
CA GLN A 96 -19.63 5.44 20.12
C GLN A 96 -19.39 5.03 21.58
N ASN A 97 -18.21 5.33 22.14
CA ASN A 97 -17.87 5.11 23.54
C ASN A 97 -18.09 6.38 24.38
N SER A 98 -18.39 6.19 25.66
CA SER A 98 -18.63 7.29 26.61
C SER A 98 -17.40 8.16 26.90
N THR A 99 -16.19 7.67 26.62
CA THR A 99 -14.93 8.42 26.79
C THR A 99 -14.31 8.76 25.43
N PRO A 100 -13.66 9.93 25.29
CA PRO A 100 -12.92 10.27 24.07
C PRO A 100 -11.87 9.20 23.73
N ARG A 101 -11.69 8.96 22.42
CA ARG A 101 -10.68 8.02 21.89
C ARG A 101 -9.60 8.78 21.14
N ASN A 102 -8.35 8.46 21.40
CA ASN A 102 -7.22 9.19 20.85
C ASN A 102 -6.80 8.63 19.49
N VAL A 103 -6.83 9.49 18.49
CA VAL A 103 -6.59 9.13 17.09
C VAL A 103 -5.47 9.97 16.52
N GLN A 104 -4.64 9.36 15.68
CA GLN A 104 -3.75 10.08 14.76
C GLN A 104 -4.00 9.63 13.34
N THR A 105 -3.84 10.55 12.40
CA THR A 105 -3.71 10.22 10.98
C THR A 105 -2.23 10.18 10.63
N TYR A 106 -1.84 9.27 9.75
CA TYR A 106 -0.53 9.28 9.11
C TYR A 106 -0.67 9.35 7.60
N VAL A 107 0.32 9.96 6.97
CA VAL A 107 0.51 9.97 5.53
C VAL A 107 1.91 9.44 5.21
N ARG A 108 1.99 8.53 4.24
CA ARG A 108 3.24 8.05 3.65
C ARG A 108 3.67 9.04 2.58
N CYS A 109 4.84 9.65 2.78
CA CYS A 109 5.36 10.69 1.92
C CYS A 109 6.66 10.22 1.28
N CYS A 110 6.69 10.19 -0.05
CA CYS A 110 7.83 9.71 -0.81
C CYS A 110 8.37 10.81 -1.73
N LYS A 111 9.68 10.77 -1.98
CA LYS A 111 10.34 11.52 -3.03
C LYS A 111 11.35 10.65 -3.76
N VAL A 112 11.56 10.95 -5.03
CA VAL A 112 12.62 10.35 -5.81
C VAL A 112 13.95 11.00 -5.43
N ILE A 113 15.01 10.20 -5.30
CA ILE A 113 16.39 10.65 -5.02
C ILE A 113 17.37 10.13 -6.06
#